data_AF-A0A3B0M1J8-F1
#
_entry.id   AF-A0A3B0M1J8-F1
#
_cell.length_a   1.000
_cell.length_b   1.000
_cell.length_c   1.000
_cell.angle_alpha   90.00
_cell.angle_beta   90.00
_cell.angle_gamma   90.00
#
_symmetry.space_group_name_H-M   'P 1'
#
loop_
_entity.id
_entity.type
_entity.pdbx_description
1 polymer ?
#
loop_
_entity_poly.entity_id
_entity_poly.type
_entity_poly.pdbx_seq_one_letter_code
_entity_poly.pdbx_strand_id
1 'polypeptide(L)'
;MKSPIKAEDKPAPVVAKKKAQAPAVTTKPAKAVKPIVEAPKVDLKPEPVDIESLDLRHVVALSVLFGDKAVKPDDTQVTKATATLASEKADSVTGQIDALYCALNGLPKVQFLPKAKIFTICPKILANWDNLHGITDRREFALSLVRELPTPAEAKPIDFKALRSEASACITQLVKGGYRNEALGILTAFNAKKMGDVTDDNLVQFIEKAQRVLADDNA
;
A
#
# COMPACT_ATOMS: atom_id res chain seq x y z
N MET A 1 75.40 10.27 -7.32
CA MET A 1 76.67 10.83 -6.81
C MET A 1 76.36 12.19 -6.19
N LYS A 2 76.58 12.31 -4.87
CA LYS A 2 76.88 13.48 -4.00
C LYS A 2 76.19 14.85 -4.19
N SER A 3 75.54 15.27 -3.09
CA SER A 3 74.96 16.56 -2.65
C SER A 3 75.98 17.72 -2.50
N PRO A 4 75.60 18.98 -2.12
CA PRO A 4 75.12 19.40 -0.77
C PRO A 4 73.91 20.39 -0.78
N ILE A 5 72.97 20.51 0.18
CA ILE A 5 72.87 20.80 1.64
C ILE A 5 73.22 22.24 2.09
N LYS A 6 72.20 22.99 2.56
CA LYS A 6 72.11 23.79 3.83
C LYS A 6 70.80 24.60 3.82
N ALA A 7 70.02 24.86 4.87
CA ALA A 7 69.98 24.53 6.31
C ALA A 7 68.51 24.83 6.77
N GLU A 8 67.82 23.95 7.51
CA GLU A 8 67.58 24.02 8.99
C GLU A 8 66.99 25.36 9.47
N ASP A 9 65.80 25.40 10.09
CA ASP A 9 65.59 24.96 11.48
C ASP A 9 64.09 24.69 11.82
N LYS A 10 63.87 23.69 12.68
CA LYS A 10 62.63 23.21 13.34
C LYS A 10 63.10 22.89 14.77
N PRO A 11 62.39 23.15 15.92
CA PRO A 11 61.14 22.45 16.29
C PRO A 11 60.16 23.15 17.28
N ALA A 12 59.04 22.45 17.55
CA ALA A 12 57.89 22.77 18.44
C ALA A 12 58.22 22.63 19.97
N PRO A 13 57.30 22.39 20.96
CA PRO A 13 55.87 22.72 21.24
C PRO A 13 55.63 23.22 22.71
N VAL A 14 54.49 23.85 23.08
CA VAL A 14 54.01 24.02 24.50
C VAL A 14 52.48 24.23 24.52
N VAL A 15 51.63 23.24 24.84
CA VAL A 15 51.05 22.85 26.16
C VAL A 15 50.55 23.99 27.07
N ALA A 16 49.22 24.11 27.22
CA ALA A 16 48.62 24.58 28.48
C ALA A 16 47.33 23.80 28.79
N LYS A 17 47.41 22.97 29.84
CA LYS A 17 46.34 22.28 30.56
C LYS A 17 46.00 23.08 31.83
N LYS A 18 44.71 23.22 32.16
CA LYS A 18 44.17 23.33 33.56
C LYS A 18 42.64 23.17 33.48
N LYS A 19 42.05 21.98 33.63
CA LYS A 19 41.73 21.14 34.82
C LYS A 19 40.66 21.73 35.76
N ALA A 20 39.48 21.07 35.69
CA ALA A 20 38.49 20.71 36.73
C ALA A 20 37.71 21.79 37.49
N GLN A 21 36.37 21.64 37.60
CA GLN A 21 35.69 21.02 38.76
C GLN A 21 34.15 21.15 38.65
N ALA A 22 33.41 20.05 38.82
CA ALA A 22 31.98 20.05 39.18
C ALA A 22 31.85 20.09 40.72
N PRO A 23 30.78 20.66 41.31
CA PRO A 23 29.67 19.80 41.77
C PRO A 23 28.25 20.43 41.80
N ALA A 24 27.27 19.51 41.73
CA ALA A 24 26.00 19.43 42.48
C ALA A 24 24.94 20.57 42.52
N VAL A 25 23.79 20.27 41.88
CA VAL A 25 22.39 20.22 42.41
C VAL A 25 21.90 21.31 43.37
N THR A 26 20.88 22.10 42.97
CA THR A 26 19.51 22.11 43.56
C THR A 26 18.60 23.22 42.99
N THR A 27 17.32 22.84 42.82
CA THR A 27 16.07 23.63 42.90
C THR A 27 15.62 24.64 41.82
N LYS A 28 14.56 24.19 41.12
CA LYS A 28 13.40 24.92 40.52
C LYS A 28 13.01 26.23 41.27
N PRO A 29 12.34 27.20 40.60
CA PRO A 29 10.92 27.02 40.26
C PRO A 29 10.54 27.38 38.82
N ALA A 30 9.52 26.67 38.34
CA ALA A 30 8.92 26.80 37.03
C ALA A 30 8.07 28.08 36.91
N LYS A 31 8.12 28.73 35.75
CA LYS A 31 7.05 29.59 35.25
C LYS A 31 6.43 28.92 34.02
N ALA A 32 5.13 28.70 34.12
CA ALA A 32 4.30 27.95 33.20
C ALA A 32 4.26 28.59 31.80
N VAL A 33 4.62 27.82 30.78
CA VAL A 33 4.22 28.06 29.40
C VAL A 33 2.81 27.48 29.25
N LYS A 34 1.88 28.32 28.80
CA LYS A 34 0.47 27.97 28.59
C LYS A 34 0.36 26.84 27.55
N PRO A 35 -0.58 25.88 27.70
CA PRO A 35 -0.74 24.79 26.74
C PRO A 35 -1.16 25.35 25.38
N ILE A 36 -0.44 24.94 24.33
CA ILE A 36 -0.92 25.01 22.97
C ILE A 36 -2.20 24.16 22.92
N VAL A 37 -3.31 24.83 22.59
CA VAL A 37 -4.59 24.18 22.34
C VAL A 37 -4.37 23.24 21.16
N GLU A 38 -4.35 21.94 21.47
CA GLU A 38 -4.47 20.86 20.53
C GLU A 38 -5.72 21.10 19.70
N ALA A 39 -5.53 21.36 18.41
CA ALA A 39 -6.64 21.47 17.46
C ALA A 39 -7.45 20.16 17.52
N PRO A 40 -8.79 20.22 17.47
CA PRO A 40 -9.61 19.03 17.55
C PRO A 40 -9.21 18.07 16.43
N LYS A 41 -8.80 16.85 16.81
CA LYS A 41 -8.80 15.70 15.91
C LYS A 41 -10.25 15.51 15.48
N VAL A 42 -10.60 16.11 14.34
CA VAL A 42 -11.81 15.72 13.62
C VAL A 42 -11.53 14.30 13.16
N ASP A 43 -12.26 13.33 13.69
CA ASP A 43 -12.34 11.98 13.15
C ASP A 43 -12.94 12.08 11.74
N LEU A 44 -12.12 12.49 10.77
CA LEU A 44 -12.41 12.38 9.36
C LEU A 44 -12.40 10.90 9.04
N LYS A 45 -13.56 10.38 8.67
CA LYS A 45 -13.67 9.03 8.12
C LYS A 45 -12.69 8.93 6.94
N PRO A 46 -11.75 7.98 6.94
CA PRO A 46 -10.75 7.87 5.88
C PRO A 46 -11.47 7.71 4.54
N GLU A 47 -11.30 8.68 3.65
CA GLU A 47 -11.84 8.60 2.30
C GLU A 47 -10.96 7.64 1.47
N PRO A 48 -11.59 6.73 0.70
CA PRO A 48 -10.84 5.83 -0.17
C PRO A 48 -10.24 6.62 -1.32
N VAL A 49 -8.94 6.44 -1.54
CA VAL A 49 -8.17 7.01 -2.63
C VAL A 49 -8.11 6.02 -3.79
N ASP A 50 -8.30 6.52 -5.01
CA ASP A 50 -8.11 5.73 -6.22
C ASP A 50 -6.62 5.48 -6.48
N ILE A 51 -6.21 4.21 -6.47
CA ILE A 51 -4.81 3.80 -6.66
C ILE A 51 -4.27 4.14 -8.06
N GLU A 52 -5.13 4.26 -9.08
CA GLU A 52 -4.72 4.61 -10.44
C GLU A 52 -4.31 6.08 -10.57
N SER A 53 -4.73 6.94 -9.63
CA SER A 53 -4.32 8.34 -9.56
C SER A 53 -2.90 8.53 -8.99
N LEU A 54 -2.33 7.48 -8.38
CA LEU A 54 -1.04 7.54 -7.69
C LEU A 54 0.14 7.25 -8.64
N ASP A 55 1.28 7.88 -8.35
CA ASP A 55 2.52 7.54 -9.03
C ASP A 55 3.06 6.15 -8.61
N LEU A 56 3.98 5.60 -9.41
CA LEU A 56 4.56 4.29 -9.12
C LEU A 56 5.25 4.22 -7.76
N ARG A 57 5.90 5.31 -7.33
CA ARG A 57 6.67 5.34 -6.07
C ARG A 57 5.73 5.30 -4.87
N HIS A 58 4.58 5.95 -4.94
CA HIS A 58 3.51 5.87 -3.93
C HIS A 58 2.88 4.47 -3.89
N VAL A 59 2.61 3.84 -5.04
CA VAL A 59 2.09 2.46 -5.09
C VAL A 59 3.06 1.48 -4.43
N VAL A 60 4.35 1.62 -4.69
CA VAL A 60 5.41 0.81 -4.05
C VAL A 60 5.47 1.09 -2.55
N ALA A 61 5.46 2.36 -2.14
CA ALA A 61 5.51 2.73 -0.72
C ALA A 61 4.31 2.18 0.06
N LEU A 62 3.11 2.26 -0.50
CA LEU A 62 1.90 1.68 0.08
C LEU A 62 2.05 0.18 0.28
N SER A 63 2.58 -0.53 -0.72
CA SER A 63 2.80 -1.98 -0.60
C SER A 63 3.83 -2.34 0.47
N VAL A 64 4.92 -1.58 0.62
CA VAL A 64 5.94 -1.85 1.64
C VAL A 64 5.41 -1.55 3.04
N LEU A 65 4.67 -0.45 3.21
CA LEU A 65 4.21 0.01 4.52
C LEU A 65 2.99 -0.72 5.04
N PHE A 66 2.11 -1.18 4.14
CA PHE A 66 0.79 -1.68 4.51
C PHE A 66 0.47 -3.07 3.94
N GLY A 67 1.24 -3.57 2.98
CA GLY A 67 0.96 -4.84 2.31
C GLY A 67 -0.46 -4.87 1.73
N ASP A 68 -1.17 -5.98 1.89
CA ASP A 68 -2.52 -6.18 1.36
C ASP A 68 -3.58 -5.23 1.97
N LYS A 69 -3.27 -4.52 3.05
CA LYS A 69 -4.20 -3.57 3.67
C LYS A 69 -4.38 -2.29 2.86
N ALA A 70 -3.56 -2.06 1.83
CA ALA A 70 -3.65 -0.90 0.95
C ALA A 70 -4.21 -1.22 -0.45
N VAL A 71 -4.95 -2.32 -0.63
CA VAL A 71 -5.67 -2.63 -1.88
C VAL A 71 -6.66 -1.52 -2.26
N LYS A 72 -7.28 -0.88 -1.25
CA LYS A 72 -8.04 0.36 -1.38
C LYS A 72 -7.44 1.36 -0.40
N PRO A 73 -6.40 2.11 -0.82
CA PRO A 73 -5.69 2.98 0.10
C PRO A 73 -6.61 4.09 0.57
N ASP A 74 -6.48 4.51 1.82
CA ASP A 74 -7.14 5.72 2.32
C ASP A 74 -6.19 6.92 2.43
N ASP A 75 -6.76 8.11 2.62
CA ASP A 75 -6.00 9.36 2.78
C ASP A 75 -4.92 9.29 3.87
N THR A 76 -5.16 8.54 4.94
CA THR A 76 -4.18 8.41 6.04
C THR A 76 -3.00 7.55 5.60
N GLN A 77 -3.25 6.47 4.87
CA GLN A 77 -2.23 5.61 4.31
C GLN A 77 -1.40 6.35 3.25
N VAL A 78 -2.05 7.11 2.37
CA VAL A 78 -1.35 7.93 1.35
C VAL A 78 -0.51 9.00 2.02
N THR A 79 -1.04 9.73 3.00
CA THR A 79 -0.29 10.75 3.76
C THR A 79 0.95 10.14 4.43
N LYS A 80 0.81 8.96 5.04
CA LYS A 80 1.96 8.26 5.67
C LYS A 80 2.98 7.78 4.64
N ALA A 81 2.53 7.32 3.46
CA ALA A 81 3.43 6.98 2.37
C ALA A 81 4.22 8.21 1.90
N THR A 82 3.54 9.34 1.65
CA THR A 82 4.18 10.61 1.28
C THR A 82 5.18 11.09 2.33
N ALA A 83 4.82 11.05 3.62
CA ALA A 83 5.72 11.42 4.71
C ALA A 83 6.96 10.50 4.78
N THR A 84 6.79 9.22 4.50
CA THR A 84 7.91 8.25 4.43
C THR A 84 8.82 8.57 3.24
N LEU A 85 8.24 8.87 2.07
CA LEU A 85 8.98 9.22 0.86
C LEU A 85 9.72 10.55 0.94
N ALA A 86 9.22 11.49 1.75
CA ALA A 86 9.85 12.78 2.04
C ALA A 86 10.86 12.71 3.20
N SER A 87 10.94 11.57 3.90
CA SER A 87 11.87 11.42 5.01
C SER A 87 13.31 11.35 4.52
N GLU A 88 14.19 12.15 5.11
CA GLU A 88 15.63 12.07 4.89
C GLU A 88 16.28 10.89 5.65
N LYS A 89 15.48 10.11 6.38
CA LYS A 89 15.97 8.93 7.10
C LYS A 89 16.31 7.83 6.11
N ALA A 90 17.59 7.48 6.06
CA ALA A 90 18.06 6.26 5.42
C ALA A 90 17.84 5.07 6.38
N ASP A 91 16.61 4.54 6.39
CA ASP A 91 16.26 3.34 7.13
C ASP A 91 15.98 2.17 6.17
N SER A 92 15.79 0.97 6.74
CA SER A 92 15.55 -0.24 5.94
C SER A 92 14.28 -0.13 5.09
N VAL A 93 13.28 0.63 5.54
CA VAL A 93 11.99 0.76 4.86
C VAL A 93 12.15 1.68 3.64
N THR A 94 12.76 2.85 3.80
CA THR A 94 13.05 3.75 2.67
C THR A 94 13.96 3.09 1.64
N GLY A 95 14.98 2.35 2.11
CA GLY A 95 15.84 1.54 1.23
C GLY A 95 15.10 0.43 0.48
N GLN A 96 14.15 -0.26 1.12
CA GLN A 96 13.34 -1.30 0.46
C GLN A 96 12.38 -0.69 -0.57
N ILE A 97 11.76 0.45 -0.26
CA ILE A 97 10.91 1.20 -1.19
C ILE A 97 11.71 1.61 -2.43
N ASP A 98 12.88 2.22 -2.24
CA ASP A 98 13.70 2.69 -3.36
C ASP A 98 14.21 1.53 -4.21
N ALA A 99 14.64 0.43 -3.60
CA ALA A 99 15.09 -0.75 -4.31
C ALA A 99 13.96 -1.42 -5.11
N LEU A 100 12.75 -1.51 -4.55
CA LEU A 100 11.58 -2.05 -5.26
C LEU A 100 11.12 -1.11 -6.38
N TYR A 101 11.12 0.21 -6.14
CA TYR A 101 10.86 1.20 -7.18
C TYR A 101 11.86 1.08 -8.33
N CYS A 102 13.16 0.97 -8.03
CA CYS A 102 14.20 0.78 -9.06
C CYS A 102 14.04 -0.52 -9.84
N ALA A 103 13.56 -1.58 -9.19
CA ALA A 103 13.26 -2.83 -9.85
C ALA A 103 12.10 -2.68 -10.84
N LEU A 104 11.02 -1.99 -10.48
CA LEU A 104 9.82 -1.88 -11.32
C LEU A 104 9.89 -0.77 -12.36
N ASN A 105 10.59 0.32 -12.06
CA ASN A 105 10.67 1.49 -12.93
C ASN A 105 11.42 1.17 -14.24
N GLY A 106 10.86 1.61 -15.36
CA GLY A 106 11.44 1.41 -16.69
C GLY A 106 11.32 -0.02 -17.25
N LEU A 107 10.57 -0.93 -16.59
CA LEU A 107 10.26 -2.23 -17.14
C LEU A 107 9.09 -2.13 -18.14
N PRO A 108 9.28 -2.41 -19.44
CA PRO A 108 8.24 -2.20 -20.46
C PRO A 108 6.94 -2.94 -20.19
N LYS A 109 7.00 -4.14 -19.60
CA LYS A 109 5.79 -4.91 -19.29
C LYS A 109 5.07 -4.44 -18.02
N VAL A 110 5.79 -3.81 -17.09
CA VAL A 110 5.21 -3.31 -15.82
C VAL A 110 4.66 -1.90 -16.00
N GLN A 111 5.33 -1.06 -16.80
CA GLN A 111 4.94 0.34 -16.99
C GLN A 111 3.55 0.54 -17.61
N PHE A 112 3.08 -0.43 -18.40
CA PHE A 112 1.76 -0.40 -19.05
C PHE A 112 0.67 -1.11 -18.23
N LEU A 113 1.00 -1.68 -17.07
CA LEU A 113 0.00 -2.29 -16.20
C LEU A 113 -0.76 -1.21 -15.42
N PRO A 114 -2.06 -1.42 -15.15
CA PRO A 114 -2.79 -0.64 -14.15
C PRO A 114 -2.05 -0.66 -12.82
N LYS A 115 -2.09 0.45 -12.07
CA LYS A 115 -1.45 0.58 -10.76
C LYS A 115 -1.95 -0.46 -9.78
N ALA A 116 -3.23 -0.84 -9.84
CA ALA A 116 -3.80 -1.93 -9.07
C ALA A 116 -3.09 -3.27 -9.36
N LYS A 117 -2.74 -3.56 -10.62
CA LYS A 117 -2.00 -4.79 -10.98
C LYS A 117 -0.56 -4.72 -10.50
N ILE A 118 0.10 -3.57 -10.64
CA ILE A 118 1.45 -3.35 -10.08
C ILE A 118 1.42 -3.56 -8.55
N PHE A 119 0.41 -3.02 -7.89
CA PHE A 119 0.21 -3.20 -6.45
C PHE A 119 0.09 -4.68 -6.06
N THR A 120 -0.58 -5.52 -6.85
CA THR A 120 -0.63 -6.98 -6.55
C THR A 120 0.70 -7.71 -6.75
N ILE A 121 1.64 -7.15 -7.52
CA ILE A 121 2.97 -7.72 -7.77
C ILE A 121 3.92 -7.37 -6.62
N CYS A 122 3.84 -6.16 -6.08
CA CYS A 122 4.75 -5.67 -5.05
C CYS A 122 4.83 -6.60 -3.80
N PRO A 123 3.71 -7.04 -3.16
CA PRO A 123 3.76 -7.95 -2.03
C PRO A 123 4.39 -9.30 -2.36
N LYS A 124 4.23 -9.81 -3.59
CA LYS A 124 4.84 -11.08 -4.01
C LYS A 124 6.37 -10.96 -4.08
N ILE A 125 6.87 -9.83 -4.59
CA ILE A 125 8.32 -9.53 -4.59
C ILE A 125 8.82 -9.39 -3.15
N LEU A 126 8.07 -8.70 -2.29
CA LEU A 126 8.41 -8.51 -0.87
C LEU A 126 8.40 -9.84 -0.09
N ALA A 127 7.47 -10.74 -0.37
CA ALA A 127 7.42 -12.07 0.22
C ALA A 127 8.64 -12.94 -0.14
N ASN A 128 9.26 -12.67 -1.29
CA ASN A 128 10.47 -13.36 -1.74
C ASN A 128 11.75 -12.52 -1.55
N TRP A 129 11.68 -11.42 -0.79
CA TRP A 129 12.72 -10.37 -0.77
C TRP A 129 14.12 -10.89 -0.43
N ASP A 130 14.21 -11.78 0.57
CA ASP A 130 15.49 -12.32 1.06
C ASP A 130 16.17 -13.26 0.05
N ASN A 131 15.40 -13.81 -0.90
CA ASN A 131 15.90 -14.68 -1.96
C ASN A 131 16.26 -13.90 -3.24
N LEU A 132 16.01 -12.57 -3.28
CA LEU A 132 16.22 -11.73 -4.46
C LEU A 132 17.37 -10.75 -4.19
N HIS A 133 18.57 -11.14 -4.63
CA HIS A 133 19.82 -10.45 -4.31
C HIS A 133 20.11 -9.32 -5.30
N GLY A 134 19.42 -8.21 -5.11
CA GLY A 134 19.67 -6.97 -5.84
C GLY A 134 18.63 -6.64 -6.91
N ILE A 135 18.88 -5.60 -7.68
CA ILE A 135 17.89 -5.03 -8.60
C ILE A 135 17.61 -5.98 -9.78
N THR A 136 18.61 -6.70 -10.27
CA THR A 136 18.48 -7.63 -11.40
C THR A 136 17.52 -8.78 -11.06
N ASP A 137 17.75 -9.50 -9.98
CA ASP A 137 16.92 -10.63 -9.56
C ASP A 137 15.47 -10.19 -9.31
N ARG A 138 15.29 -9.03 -8.67
CA ARG A 138 13.95 -8.44 -8.41
C ARG A 138 13.23 -8.09 -9.72
N ARG A 139 13.95 -7.60 -10.73
CA ARG A 139 13.41 -7.31 -12.07
C ARG A 139 12.96 -8.57 -12.77
N GLU A 140 13.79 -9.60 -12.77
CA GLU A 140 13.48 -10.88 -13.41
C GLU A 140 12.27 -11.55 -12.76
N PHE A 141 12.23 -11.54 -11.42
CA PHE A 141 11.08 -12.05 -10.67
C PHE A 141 9.81 -11.22 -10.91
N ALA A 142 9.90 -9.89 -10.96
CA ALA A 142 8.76 -9.05 -11.34
C ALA A 142 8.22 -9.42 -12.74
N LEU A 143 9.11 -9.67 -13.71
CA LEU A 143 8.72 -10.08 -15.05
C LEU A 143 8.12 -11.48 -15.10
N SER A 144 8.56 -12.43 -14.26
CA SER A 144 7.92 -13.76 -14.18
C SER A 144 6.50 -13.64 -13.64
N LEU A 145 6.28 -12.83 -12.61
CA LEU A 145 4.96 -12.55 -12.06
C LEU A 145 4.02 -11.92 -13.11
N VAL A 146 4.53 -11.03 -13.96
CA VAL A 146 3.73 -10.45 -15.06
C VAL A 146 3.37 -11.49 -16.12
N ARG A 147 4.25 -12.47 -16.39
CA ARG A 147 3.96 -13.57 -17.32
C ARG A 147 2.92 -14.55 -16.76
N GLU A 148 2.88 -14.72 -15.44
CA GLU A 148 1.92 -15.57 -14.74
C GLU A 148 0.56 -14.89 -14.48
N LEU A 149 0.47 -13.56 -14.63
CA LEU A 149 -0.82 -12.90 -14.59
C LEU A 149 -1.66 -13.41 -15.78
N PRO A 150 -2.94 -13.79 -15.57
CA PRO A 150 -3.81 -14.14 -16.68
C PRO A 150 -3.84 -12.95 -17.64
N THR A 151 -3.42 -13.19 -18.87
CA THR A 151 -3.60 -12.21 -19.93
C THR A 151 -5.11 -11.91 -20.08
N PRO A 152 -5.53 -10.75 -20.61
CA PRO A 152 -6.95 -10.52 -20.91
C PRO A 152 -7.59 -11.62 -21.79
N ALA A 153 -6.77 -12.42 -22.48
CA ALA A 153 -7.18 -13.61 -23.22
C ALA A 153 -7.41 -14.87 -22.34
N GLU A 154 -6.85 -14.94 -21.14
CA GLU A 154 -6.97 -16.06 -20.18
C GLU A 154 -7.89 -15.76 -18.99
N ALA A 155 -8.21 -14.49 -18.73
CA ALA A 155 -9.42 -14.15 -18.01
C ALA A 155 -10.58 -14.58 -18.90
N LYS A 156 -11.23 -15.72 -18.58
CA LYS A 156 -12.46 -16.14 -19.27
C LYS A 156 -13.33 -14.88 -19.43
N PRO A 157 -13.79 -14.56 -20.64
CA PRO A 157 -14.73 -13.47 -20.83
C PRO A 157 -15.82 -13.63 -19.79
N ILE A 158 -16.01 -12.63 -18.93
CA ILE A 158 -17.09 -12.66 -17.96
C ILE A 158 -18.36 -12.70 -18.79
N ASP A 159 -18.99 -13.86 -18.82
CA ASP A 159 -20.26 -14.02 -19.52
C ASP A 159 -21.34 -13.37 -18.66
N PHE A 160 -21.51 -12.07 -18.84
CA PHE A 160 -22.53 -11.29 -18.14
C PHE A 160 -23.93 -11.84 -18.41
N LYS A 161 -24.15 -12.52 -19.55
CA LYS A 161 -25.42 -13.20 -19.82
C LYS A 161 -25.59 -14.42 -18.90
N ALA A 162 -24.54 -15.20 -18.68
CA ALA A 162 -24.55 -16.29 -17.71
C ALA A 162 -24.76 -15.76 -16.28
N LEU A 163 -24.04 -14.71 -15.87
CA LEU A 163 -24.21 -14.08 -14.56
C LEU A 163 -25.63 -13.51 -14.36
N ARG A 164 -26.20 -12.85 -15.38
CA ARG A 164 -27.60 -12.40 -15.36
C ARG A 164 -28.56 -13.60 -15.21
N SER A 165 -28.30 -14.69 -15.91
CA SER A 165 -29.12 -15.89 -15.78
C SER A 165 -29.05 -16.47 -14.37
N GLU A 166 -27.85 -16.53 -13.78
CA GLU A 166 -27.64 -17.03 -12.42
C GLU A 166 -28.27 -16.12 -11.35
N ALA A 167 -28.07 -14.80 -11.45
CA ALA A 167 -28.71 -13.83 -10.57
C ALA A 167 -30.25 -13.91 -10.62
N SER A 168 -30.80 -14.09 -11.82
CA SER A 168 -32.24 -14.30 -12.02
C SER A 168 -32.73 -15.58 -11.36
N ALA A 169 -31.96 -16.67 -11.49
CA ALA A 169 -32.27 -17.95 -10.89
C ALA A 169 -32.26 -17.86 -9.36
N CYS A 170 -31.24 -17.24 -8.76
CA CYS A 170 -31.13 -17.06 -7.31
C CYS A 170 -32.31 -16.27 -6.73
N ILE A 171 -32.67 -15.14 -7.35
CA ILE A 171 -33.83 -14.35 -6.90
C ILE A 171 -35.15 -15.12 -7.05
N THR A 172 -35.29 -15.87 -8.13
CA THR A 172 -36.47 -16.71 -8.33
C THR A 172 -36.56 -17.79 -7.25
N GLN A 173 -35.43 -18.41 -6.88
CA GLN A 173 -35.37 -19.39 -5.80
C GLN A 173 -35.72 -18.76 -4.45
N LEU A 174 -35.19 -17.59 -4.13
CA LEU A 174 -35.53 -16.87 -2.89
C LEU A 174 -37.02 -16.57 -2.80
N VAL A 175 -37.62 -16.05 -3.87
CA VAL A 175 -39.05 -15.75 -3.92
C VAL A 175 -39.91 -17.02 -3.80
N LYS A 176 -39.45 -18.15 -4.35
CA LYS A 176 -40.12 -19.46 -4.23
C LYS A 176 -39.97 -20.08 -2.84
N GLY A 177 -38.82 -19.91 -2.19
CA GLY A 177 -38.53 -20.38 -0.84
C GLY A 177 -39.18 -19.55 0.27
N GLY A 178 -39.95 -18.50 -0.07
CA GLY A 178 -40.62 -17.64 0.92
C GLY A 178 -39.80 -16.42 1.35
N TYR A 179 -38.56 -16.28 0.88
CA TYR A 179 -37.62 -15.20 1.18
C TYR A 179 -37.87 -13.92 0.37
N ARG A 180 -39.14 -13.51 0.21
CA ARG A 180 -39.49 -12.32 -0.59
C ARG A 180 -38.93 -11.03 -0.02
N ASN A 181 -38.94 -10.89 1.31
CA ASN A 181 -38.40 -9.70 1.97
C ASN A 181 -36.88 -9.60 1.84
N GLU A 182 -36.17 -10.73 1.97
CA GLU A 182 -34.73 -10.83 1.73
C GLU A 182 -34.39 -10.49 0.27
N ALA A 183 -35.13 -11.06 -0.69
CA ALA A 183 -34.92 -10.76 -2.11
C ALA A 183 -35.08 -9.26 -2.42
N LEU A 184 -36.07 -8.61 -1.84
CA LEU A 184 -36.25 -7.15 -1.94
C LEU A 184 -35.15 -6.38 -1.20
N GLY A 185 -34.69 -6.87 -0.06
CA GLY A 185 -33.57 -6.30 0.71
C GLY A 185 -32.27 -6.32 -0.10
N ILE A 186 -31.98 -7.45 -0.76
CA ILE A 186 -30.82 -7.58 -1.65
C ILE A 186 -30.94 -6.61 -2.82
N LEU A 187 -32.08 -6.56 -3.53
CA LEU A 187 -32.31 -5.61 -4.63
C LEU A 187 -32.10 -4.15 -4.18
N THR A 188 -32.65 -3.80 -3.02
CA THR A 188 -32.51 -2.46 -2.42
C THR A 188 -31.05 -2.14 -2.10
N ALA A 189 -30.27 -3.11 -1.62
CA ALA A 189 -28.84 -2.92 -1.33
C ALA A 189 -28.01 -2.56 -2.58
N PHE A 190 -28.49 -2.89 -3.78
CA PHE A 190 -27.89 -2.50 -5.05
C PHE A 190 -28.64 -1.36 -5.75
N ASN A 191 -29.49 -0.62 -5.04
CA ASN A 191 -30.34 0.45 -5.57
C ASN A 191 -31.24 0.01 -6.75
N ALA A 192 -31.61 -1.26 -6.80
CA ALA A 192 -32.42 -1.86 -7.85
C ALA A 192 -33.84 -2.16 -7.36
N LYS A 193 -34.83 -2.01 -8.23
CA LYS A 193 -36.23 -2.42 -7.93
C LYS A 193 -36.55 -3.81 -8.49
N LYS A 194 -35.87 -4.19 -9.57
CA LYS A 194 -35.93 -5.50 -10.20
C LYS A 194 -34.53 -5.91 -10.62
N MET A 195 -34.31 -7.20 -10.81
CA MET A 195 -33.01 -7.75 -11.23
C MET A 195 -32.46 -7.07 -12.49
N GLY A 196 -33.33 -6.66 -13.42
CA GLY A 196 -32.93 -5.96 -14.65
C GLY A 196 -32.19 -4.64 -14.42
N ASP A 197 -32.40 -3.99 -13.27
CA ASP A 197 -31.80 -2.71 -12.90
C ASP A 197 -30.42 -2.87 -12.23
N VAL A 198 -30.02 -4.10 -11.90
CA VAL A 198 -28.69 -4.38 -11.33
C VAL A 198 -27.65 -4.23 -12.45
N THR A 199 -26.65 -3.37 -12.23
CA THR A 199 -25.56 -3.17 -13.18
C THR A 199 -24.67 -4.39 -13.27
N ASP A 200 -24.06 -4.60 -14.44
CA ASP A 200 -23.29 -5.81 -14.72
C ASP A 200 -22.06 -5.96 -13.79
N ASP A 201 -21.46 -4.84 -13.38
CA ASP A 201 -20.36 -4.79 -12.40
C ASP A 201 -20.75 -5.32 -10.99
N ASN A 202 -22.05 -5.28 -10.67
CA ASN A 202 -22.57 -5.68 -9.37
C ASN A 202 -23.12 -7.12 -9.34
N LEU A 203 -23.20 -7.80 -10.49
CA LEU A 203 -23.83 -9.12 -10.59
C LEU A 203 -23.17 -10.18 -9.72
N VAL A 204 -21.84 -10.19 -9.63
CA VAL A 204 -21.10 -11.17 -8.83
C VAL A 204 -21.45 -11.03 -7.34
N GLN A 205 -21.35 -9.81 -6.81
CA GLN A 205 -21.70 -9.53 -5.40
C GLN A 205 -23.18 -9.76 -5.11
N PHE A 206 -24.04 -9.52 -6.11
CA PHE A 206 -25.47 -9.78 -6.02
C PHE A 206 -25.75 -11.28 -5.86
N ILE A 207 -25.12 -12.12 -6.69
CA ILE A 207 -25.24 -13.58 -6.66
C ILE A 207 -24.75 -14.11 -5.31
N GLU A 208 -23.59 -13.68 -4.82
CA GLU A 208 -23.05 -14.10 -3.53
C GLU A 208 -24.00 -13.82 -2.36
N LYS A 209 -24.62 -12.63 -2.33
CA LYS A 209 -25.61 -12.29 -1.31
C LYS A 209 -26.86 -13.16 -1.40
N ALA A 210 -27.35 -13.40 -2.61
CA ALA A 210 -28.54 -14.24 -2.81
C ALA A 210 -28.28 -15.71 -2.46
N GLN A 211 -27.11 -16.24 -2.84
CA GLN A 211 -26.69 -17.60 -2.49
C GLN A 211 -26.51 -17.78 -0.99
N ARG A 212 -26.00 -16.76 -0.28
CA ARG A 212 -25.87 -16.81 1.18
C ARG A 212 -27.23 -16.99 1.86
N VAL A 213 -28.24 -16.22 1.47
CA VAL A 213 -29.60 -16.36 2.03
C VAL A 213 -30.20 -17.74 1.69
N LEU A 214 -29.95 -18.27 0.50
CA LEU A 214 -30.38 -19.63 0.12
C LEU A 214 -29.63 -20.74 0.87
N ALA A 215 -28.37 -20.51 1.25
CA ALA A 215 -27.58 -21.46 2.03
C ALA A 215 -28.03 -21.49 3.49
N ASP A 216 -28.40 -20.33 4.05
CA ASP A 216 -28.91 -20.21 5.42
C ASP A 216 -30.28 -20.93 5.61
N ASP A 217 -31.02 -21.21 4.54
CA ASP A 217 -32.27 -22.03 4.53
C ASP A 217 -32.02 -23.56 4.55
N ASN A 218 -30.81 -24.00 4.17
CA ASN A 218 -30.45 -25.42 4.12
C ASN A 218 -29.64 -25.88 5.35
N ALA A 219 -29.51 -25.04 6.38
CA ALA A 219 -28.82 -25.31 7.64
C ALA A 219 -29.82 -25.60 8.77
#